data_AF-A0A8W8J7I8-F1
#
_entry.id   AF-A0A8W8J7I8-F1
#
_cell.length_a   1.000
_cell.length_b   1.000
_cell.length_c   1.000
_cell.angle_alpha   90.00
_cell.angle_beta   90.00
_cell.angle_gamma   90.00
#
_symmetry.space_group_name_H-M   'P 1'
#
loop_
_entity.id
_entity.type
_entity.pdbx_description
1 polymer ?
#
loop_
_entity_poly.entity_id
_entity_poly.type
_entity_poly.pdbx_seq_one_letter_code
_entity_poly.pdbx_strand_id
1 'polypeptide(L)'
;MLKESLYEVFSKYAGNAGKLSNLGSSNGNENLNQMIAKKAPKSQHYSGSDSLSFRVAAAIAQKNEGHGFIVEVNKASCLSPGKRTTTRAGYLDRTTYETSVDFAVSSERQEELIAEIPSTPSSSRKLKPVAAQVSDSTLIVADLETTGFSTSSSIIQIAAAPLHSDESFNRFVQPSNDTVKLFKKVYPDQQSYKLQDLVKSFAPDFESSNAHNAEHDVSMLKNLVTNKPNMEESLRDAVFSTEYVIANNEKLSNKNRNIGSFTDLITSNILTKSQSSTLAAYGL
;
A
#
# COMPACT_ATOMS: atom_id res chain seq x y z
N MET A 1 -27.63 -15.90 -6.21
CA MET A 1 -27.08 -15.63 -7.56
C MET A 1 -25.75 -14.88 -7.51
N LEU A 2 -25.66 -13.65 -6.98
CA LEU A 2 -24.38 -12.91 -6.94
C LEU A 2 -23.30 -13.61 -6.08
N LYS A 3 -23.70 -14.20 -4.95
CA LYS A 3 -22.79 -14.94 -4.06
C LYS A 3 -22.17 -16.16 -4.77
N GLU A 4 -22.98 -16.97 -5.43
CA GLU A 4 -22.47 -18.13 -6.18
C GLU A 4 -21.54 -17.71 -7.31
N SER A 5 -21.90 -16.68 -8.09
CA SER A 5 -21.07 -16.19 -9.18
C SER A 5 -19.72 -15.64 -8.70
N LEU A 6 -19.70 -14.90 -7.58
CA LEU A 6 -18.45 -14.41 -6.99
C LEU A 6 -17.59 -15.55 -6.43
N TYR A 7 -18.22 -16.56 -5.82
CA TYR A 7 -17.53 -17.71 -5.28
C TYR A 7 -16.83 -18.52 -6.39
N GLU A 8 -17.50 -18.68 -7.53
CA GLU A 8 -16.96 -19.35 -8.71
C GLU A 8 -15.75 -18.61 -9.29
N VAL A 9 -15.84 -17.28 -9.38
CA VAL A 9 -14.73 -16.42 -9.81
C VAL A 9 -13.54 -16.54 -8.85
N PHE A 10 -13.76 -16.38 -7.55
CA PHE A 10 -12.68 -16.43 -6.56
C PHE A 10 -12.02 -17.79 -6.47
N SER A 11 -12.79 -18.88 -6.57
CA SER A 11 -12.25 -20.24 -6.57
C SER A 11 -11.31 -20.46 -7.75
N LYS A 12 -11.63 -19.89 -8.92
CA LYS A 12 -10.80 -19.98 -10.13
C LYS A 12 -9.49 -19.20 -10.02
N TYR A 13 -9.49 -18.03 -9.37
CA TYR A 13 -8.27 -17.26 -9.10
C TYR A 13 -7.42 -17.90 -8.00
N ALA A 14 -8.04 -18.37 -6.91
CA ALA A 14 -7.36 -19.04 -5.81
C ALA A 14 -6.62 -20.32 -6.28
N GLY A 15 -7.27 -21.14 -7.12
CA GLY A 15 -6.64 -22.35 -7.69
C GLY A 15 -5.48 -22.07 -8.63
N ASN A 16 -5.36 -20.84 -9.16
CA ASN A 16 -4.25 -20.42 -10.03
C ASN A 16 -3.27 -19.47 -9.34
N ALA A 17 -3.40 -19.25 -8.03
CA ALA A 17 -2.61 -18.28 -7.28
C ALA A 17 -1.09 -18.50 -7.43
N GLY A 18 -0.62 -19.76 -7.50
CA GLY A 18 0.80 -20.06 -7.72
C GLY A 18 1.33 -19.71 -9.12
N LYS A 19 0.45 -19.70 -10.14
CA LYS A 19 0.79 -19.18 -11.49
C LYS A 19 0.74 -17.66 -11.52
N LEU A 20 -0.18 -17.07 -10.75
CA LEU A 20 -0.35 -15.63 -10.62
C LEU A 20 0.71 -14.98 -9.72
N SER A 21 1.29 -15.71 -8.76
CA SER A 21 2.34 -15.22 -7.88
C SER A 21 3.68 -15.06 -8.60
N ASN A 22 3.90 -15.83 -9.66
CA ASN A 22 5.05 -15.71 -10.55
C ASN A 22 4.84 -14.71 -11.69
N LEU A 23 3.70 -14.02 -11.71
CA LEU A 23 3.57 -12.78 -12.46
C LEU A 23 4.33 -11.70 -11.70
N GLY A 24 5.66 -11.67 -11.86
CA GLY A 24 6.41 -10.43 -11.63
C GLY A 24 5.69 -9.31 -12.37
N SER A 25 5.58 -8.13 -11.74
CA SER A 25 4.70 -7.02 -12.12
C SER A 25 4.39 -7.03 -13.62
N SER A 26 3.19 -7.47 -14.00
CA SER A 26 2.84 -7.72 -15.42
C SER A 26 2.69 -6.44 -16.23
N ASN A 27 3.13 -5.31 -15.70
CA ASN A 27 3.18 -4.05 -16.40
C ASN A 27 4.55 -3.42 -16.14
N GLY A 28 5.44 -3.45 -17.13
CA GLY A 28 6.56 -2.50 -17.19
C GLY A 28 6.09 -1.05 -17.02
N ASN A 29 4.82 -0.79 -17.38
CA ASN A 29 4.13 0.48 -17.17
C ASN A 29 3.87 0.83 -15.70
N GLU A 30 3.72 -0.12 -14.76
CA GLU A 30 3.51 0.22 -13.34
C GLU A 30 4.76 0.80 -12.69
N ASN A 31 5.92 0.24 -13.02
CA ASN A 31 7.20 0.78 -12.56
C ASN A 31 7.48 2.17 -13.16
N LEU A 32 7.18 2.37 -14.45
CA LEU A 32 7.28 3.68 -15.10
C LEU A 32 6.31 4.70 -14.48
N ASN A 33 5.06 4.31 -14.25
CA ASN A 33 4.04 5.16 -13.63
C ASN A 33 4.45 5.59 -12.22
N GLN A 34 5.03 4.68 -11.43
CA GLN A 34 5.57 5.00 -10.11
C GLN A 34 6.77 5.97 -10.19
N MET A 35 7.64 5.80 -11.19
CA MET A 35 8.79 6.69 -11.39
C MET A 35 8.34 8.11 -11.79
N ILE A 36 7.35 8.22 -12.67
CA ILE A 36 6.73 9.49 -13.05
C ILE A 36 6.05 10.14 -11.84
N ALA A 37 5.25 9.38 -11.07
CA ALA A 37 4.56 9.89 -9.89
C ALA A 37 5.52 10.42 -8.82
N LYS A 38 6.71 9.84 -8.68
CA LYS A 38 7.75 10.35 -7.76
C LYS A 38 8.40 11.65 -8.24
N LYS A 39 8.59 11.82 -9.55
CA LYS A 39 9.25 13.02 -10.12
C LYS A 39 8.30 14.18 -10.38
N ALA A 40 7.03 13.88 -10.66
CA ALA A 40 5.94 14.83 -10.86
C ALA A 40 4.75 14.42 -9.97
N PRO A 41 4.84 14.61 -8.65
CA PRO A 41 3.76 14.25 -7.74
C PRO A 41 2.49 15.04 -8.07
N LYS A 42 1.35 14.33 -8.15
CA LYS A 42 0.03 14.93 -8.44
C LYS A 42 -0.42 15.94 -7.39
N SER A 43 0.16 15.90 -6.19
CA SER A 43 -0.09 16.86 -5.11
C SER A 43 0.53 18.24 -5.36
N GLN A 44 1.36 18.39 -6.40
CA GLN A 44 1.93 19.68 -6.81
C GLN A 44 1.53 20.02 -8.25
N HIS A 45 1.15 21.27 -8.47
CA HIS A 45 0.74 21.76 -9.77
C HIS A 45 1.95 22.13 -10.63
N TYR A 46 2.25 21.30 -11.63
CA TYR A 46 3.34 21.54 -12.60
C TYR A 46 2.86 21.89 -14.01
N SER A 47 1.54 21.92 -14.26
CA SER A 47 0.95 22.14 -15.59
C SER A 47 1.00 23.59 -16.07
N GLY A 48 1.41 24.53 -15.22
CA GLY A 48 1.54 25.95 -15.56
C GLY A 48 2.86 26.34 -16.27
N SER A 49 3.77 25.39 -16.53
CA SER A 49 5.03 25.60 -17.25
C SER A 49 5.56 24.28 -17.84
N ASP A 50 6.69 24.33 -18.54
CA ASP A 50 7.39 23.14 -19.07
C ASP A 50 7.93 22.18 -17.99
N SER A 51 7.73 22.51 -16.71
CA SER A 51 8.21 21.71 -15.57
C SER A 51 7.63 20.29 -15.58
N LEU A 52 6.36 20.11 -15.97
CA LEU A 52 5.75 18.79 -16.07
C LEU A 52 6.45 17.93 -17.13
N SER A 53 6.64 18.48 -18.34
CA SER A 53 7.31 17.82 -19.46
C SER A 53 8.73 17.39 -19.10
N PHE A 54 9.50 18.26 -18.44
CA PHE A 54 10.87 17.96 -17.99
C PHE A 54 10.90 16.83 -16.96
N ARG A 55 9.98 16.82 -15.99
CA ARG A 55 9.91 15.79 -14.95
C ARG A 55 9.52 14.43 -15.50
N VAL A 56 8.58 14.39 -16.45
CA VAL A 56 8.18 13.17 -17.16
C VAL A 56 9.34 12.65 -18.01
N ALA A 57 10.00 13.52 -18.79
CA ALA A 57 11.18 13.14 -19.58
C ALA A 57 12.32 12.59 -18.70
N ALA A 58 12.58 13.22 -17.55
CA ALA A 58 13.58 12.75 -16.60
C ALA A 58 13.22 11.39 -15.94
N ALA A 59 11.94 11.03 -15.84
CA ALA A 59 11.51 9.71 -15.38
C ALA A 59 11.76 8.65 -16.45
N ILE A 60 11.43 8.97 -17.70
CA ILE A 60 11.66 8.07 -18.85
C ILE A 60 13.16 7.84 -19.06
N ALA A 61 13.98 8.90 -19.04
CA ALA A 61 15.43 8.80 -19.18
C ALA A 61 16.04 7.94 -18.07
N GLN A 62 15.64 8.14 -16.81
CA GLN A 62 16.09 7.30 -15.71
C GLN A 62 15.65 5.83 -15.86
N LYS A 63 14.46 5.58 -16.41
CA LYS A 63 13.97 4.21 -16.64
C LYS A 63 14.77 3.48 -17.71
N ASN A 64 15.15 4.19 -18.77
CA ASN A 64 15.83 3.62 -19.92
C ASN A 64 17.34 3.48 -19.71
N GLU A 65 17.97 4.47 -19.07
CA GLU A 65 19.44 4.60 -18.98
C GLU A 65 19.97 4.50 -17.55
N GLY A 66 19.09 4.30 -16.55
CA GLY A 66 19.45 4.32 -15.13
C GLY A 66 19.70 5.72 -14.60
N HIS A 67 20.17 5.82 -13.35
CA HIS A 67 20.57 7.07 -12.71
C HIS A 67 21.76 7.75 -13.40
N GLY A 68 22.53 7.03 -14.21
CA GLY A 68 23.59 7.57 -15.08
C GLY A 68 23.12 8.68 -16.03
N PHE A 69 21.85 8.72 -16.43
CA PHE A 69 21.30 9.72 -17.36
C PHE A 69 21.61 11.17 -16.94
N ILE A 70 21.66 11.44 -15.62
CA ILE A 70 21.92 12.79 -15.09
C ILE A 70 23.37 13.25 -15.37
N VAL A 71 24.30 12.30 -15.50
CA VAL A 71 25.70 12.59 -15.85
C VAL A 71 25.78 13.00 -17.32
N GLU A 72 25.07 12.31 -18.20
CA GLU A 72 25.02 12.62 -19.63
C GLU A 72 24.27 13.93 -19.92
N VAL A 73 23.14 14.18 -19.24
CA VAL A 73 22.42 15.47 -19.34
C VAL A 73 23.31 16.64 -18.92
N ASN A 74 24.08 16.51 -17.85
CA ASN A 74 25.02 17.55 -17.42
C ASN A 74 26.10 17.80 -18.47
N LYS A 75 26.73 16.74 -19.00
CA LYS A 75 27.75 16.85 -20.07
C LYS A 75 27.18 17.54 -21.31
N ALA A 76 26.00 17.11 -21.78
CA ALA A 76 25.33 17.69 -22.94
C ALA A 76 24.95 19.16 -22.73
N SER A 77 24.67 19.55 -21.48
CA SER A 77 24.40 20.93 -21.09
C SER A 77 25.66 21.77 -20.84
N CYS A 78 26.86 21.25 -21.18
CA CYS A 78 28.15 21.86 -20.89
C CYS A 78 28.39 22.14 -19.40
N LEU A 79 27.75 21.37 -18.51
CA LEU A 79 27.91 21.42 -17.07
C LEU A 79 28.80 20.27 -16.60
N SER A 80 29.61 20.51 -15.56
CA SER A 80 30.37 19.43 -14.92
C SER A 80 29.43 18.59 -14.04
N PRO A 81 29.31 17.27 -14.27
CA PRO A 81 28.53 16.40 -13.40
C PRO A 81 29.09 16.39 -11.97
N GLY A 82 30.40 16.54 -11.81
CA GLY A 82 31.09 16.48 -10.53
C GLY A 82 31.22 15.06 -9.96
N LYS A 83 32.30 14.81 -9.22
CA LYS A 83 32.65 13.48 -8.68
C LYS A 83 31.53 12.88 -7.81
N ARG A 84 30.86 13.70 -6.98
CA ARG A 84 29.78 13.23 -6.10
C ARG A 84 28.57 12.72 -6.87
N THR A 85 28.16 13.41 -7.93
CA THR A 85 27.02 13.02 -8.77
C THR A 85 27.31 11.72 -9.51
N THR A 86 28.51 11.59 -10.10
CA THR A 86 28.93 10.36 -10.78
C THR A 86 29.01 9.18 -9.82
N THR A 87 29.58 9.35 -8.63
CA THR A 87 29.63 8.28 -7.61
C THR A 87 28.23 7.90 -7.11
N ARG A 88 27.34 8.88 -6.87
CA ARG A 88 25.99 8.60 -6.39
C ARG A 88 25.13 7.91 -7.44
N ALA A 89 25.22 8.32 -8.71
CA ALA A 89 24.52 7.66 -9.81
C ALA A 89 24.93 6.19 -9.91
N GLY A 90 26.25 5.91 -9.93
CA GLY A 90 26.76 4.55 -10.00
C GLY A 90 26.47 3.69 -8.76
N TYR A 91 26.27 4.30 -7.57
CA TYR A 91 25.79 3.58 -6.39
C TYR A 91 24.30 3.21 -6.54
N LEU A 92 23.47 4.17 -6.94
CA LEU A 92 22.03 3.95 -7.09
C LEU A 92 21.72 2.92 -8.18
N ASP A 93 22.45 2.94 -9.29
CA ASP A 93 22.31 1.93 -10.34
C ASP A 93 22.69 0.53 -9.86
N ARG A 94 23.69 0.40 -8.98
CA ARG A 94 24.04 -0.89 -8.37
C ARG A 94 22.97 -1.39 -7.39
N THR A 95 22.41 -0.50 -6.57
CA THR A 95 21.44 -0.89 -5.53
C THR A 95 20.02 -1.08 -6.05
N THR A 96 19.65 -0.48 -7.18
CA THR A 96 18.28 -0.58 -7.72
C THR A 96 18.02 -1.90 -8.44
N TYR A 97 19.07 -2.65 -8.80
CA TYR A 97 19.01 -3.97 -9.44
C TYR A 97 19.15 -5.15 -8.47
N GLU A 98 19.27 -4.92 -7.15
CA GLU A 98 19.18 -5.99 -6.13
C GLU A 98 17.70 -6.39 -5.88
N THR A 99 16.96 -6.71 -6.94
CA THR A 99 15.84 -7.65 -6.85
C THR A 99 16.43 -9.04 -7.07
N SER A 100 16.25 -9.94 -6.10
CA SER A 100 16.88 -11.26 -5.89
C SER A 100 16.85 -12.25 -7.07
N VAL A 101 17.41 -11.87 -8.21
CA VAL A 101 17.75 -12.77 -9.31
C VAL A 101 19.26 -12.64 -9.51
N ASP A 102 20.02 -13.60 -8.98
CA ASP A 102 21.46 -13.69 -9.20
C ASP A 102 21.72 -13.89 -10.70
N PHE A 103 22.08 -12.82 -11.39
CA PHE A 103 22.76 -12.90 -12.68
C PHE A 103 24.26 -12.90 -12.41
N ALA A 104 24.78 -14.03 -11.93
CA ALA A 104 26.18 -14.35 -12.11
C ALA A 104 26.42 -14.58 -13.62
N VAL A 105 26.67 -13.50 -14.35
CA VAL A 105 27.05 -13.56 -15.77
C VAL A 105 28.53 -13.24 -15.85
N SER A 106 29.32 -14.27 -16.16
CA SER A 106 30.72 -14.14 -16.53
C SER A 106 30.86 -13.19 -17.73
N SER A 107 31.94 -12.42 -17.72
CA SER A 107 32.27 -11.32 -18.64
C SER A 107 32.44 -11.72 -20.11
N GLU A 108 32.08 -12.94 -20.51
CA GLU A 108 32.27 -13.50 -21.85
C GLU A 108 31.00 -13.37 -22.73
N ARG A 109 29.85 -12.95 -22.17
CA ARG A 109 28.57 -12.89 -22.92
C ARG A 109 28.11 -11.51 -23.39
N GLN A 110 28.93 -10.48 -23.26
CA GLN A 110 28.50 -9.11 -23.58
C GLN A 110 28.52 -8.76 -25.09
N GLU A 111 29.22 -9.53 -25.92
CA GLU A 111 29.31 -9.24 -27.37
C GLU A 111 28.31 -10.01 -28.25
N GLU A 112 27.55 -10.98 -27.70
CA GLU A 112 26.68 -11.86 -28.50
C GLU A 112 25.17 -11.50 -28.46
N LEU A 113 24.77 -10.42 -27.76
CA LEU A 113 23.36 -10.07 -27.53
C LEU A 113 22.87 -8.78 -28.19
N ILE A 114 23.60 -8.24 -29.16
CA ILE A 114 22.99 -7.38 -30.20
C ILE A 114 22.71 -8.28 -31.42
N ALA A 115 21.81 -9.25 -31.25
CA ALA A 115 21.19 -9.88 -32.40
C ALA A 115 20.06 -8.96 -32.86
N GLU A 116 20.15 -8.46 -34.09
CA GLU A 116 18.98 -7.93 -34.80
C GLU A 116 17.81 -8.90 -34.61
N ILE A 117 16.65 -8.38 -34.23
CA ILE A 117 15.44 -9.17 -34.05
C ILE A 117 15.21 -9.96 -35.34
N PRO A 118 15.30 -11.31 -35.32
CA PRO A 118 15.06 -12.08 -36.52
C PRO A 118 13.59 -11.91 -36.87
N SER A 119 13.31 -11.60 -38.13
CA SER A 119 11.96 -11.61 -38.68
C SER A 119 11.29 -12.95 -38.33
N THR A 120 10.13 -12.88 -37.70
CA THR A 120 9.37 -14.01 -37.16
C THR A 120 9.30 -15.19 -38.15
N PRO A 121 9.62 -16.43 -37.73
CA PRO A 121 9.45 -17.58 -38.59
C PRO A 121 7.96 -17.79 -38.88
N SER A 122 7.64 -17.93 -40.16
CA SER A 122 6.30 -18.24 -40.66
C SER A 122 5.87 -19.63 -40.18
N SER A 123 5.30 -19.71 -38.98
CA SER A 123 4.65 -20.92 -38.49
C SER A 123 3.21 -20.93 -38.96
N SER A 124 2.92 -21.82 -39.91
CA SER A 124 1.60 -22.04 -40.52
C SER A 124 0.59 -22.73 -39.61
N ARG A 125 0.74 -22.65 -38.27
CA ARG A 125 -0.37 -22.98 -37.37
C ARG A 125 -1.35 -21.82 -37.37
N LYS A 126 -2.28 -21.88 -38.34
CA LYS A 126 -3.56 -21.16 -38.24
C LYS A 126 -4.28 -21.66 -37.00
N LEU A 127 -4.03 -21.03 -35.86
CA LEU A 127 -4.99 -21.03 -34.76
C LEU A 127 -6.28 -20.49 -35.37
N LYS A 128 -7.28 -21.36 -35.54
CA LYS A 128 -8.62 -20.88 -35.87
C LYS A 128 -9.01 -19.96 -34.72
N PRO A 129 -9.28 -18.66 -34.98
CA PRO A 129 -9.85 -17.82 -33.95
C PRO A 129 -11.20 -18.45 -33.64
N VAL A 130 -11.30 -19.09 -32.47
CA VAL A 130 -12.61 -19.28 -31.87
C VAL A 130 -13.02 -17.86 -31.52
N ALA A 131 -13.96 -17.32 -32.30
CA ALA A 131 -14.67 -16.13 -31.90
C ALA A 131 -15.32 -16.45 -30.56
N ALA A 132 -14.65 -16.10 -29.47
CA ALA A 132 -15.34 -15.96 -28.20
C ALA A 132 -16.44 -14.95 -28.49
N GLN A 133 -17.69 -15.37 -28.40
CA GLN A 133 -18.79 -14.43 -28.35
C GLN A 133 -18.48 -13.53 -27.16
N VAL A 134 -18.02 -12.31 -27.45
CA VAL A 134 -17.85 -11.27 -26.46
C VAL A 134 -19.28 -10.89 -26.07
N SER A 135 -19.85 -11.66 -25.15
CA SER A 135 -21.06 -11.27 -24.45
C SER A 135 -20.82 -9.90 -23.83
N ASP A 136 -21.81 -9.00 -23.92
CA ASP A 136 -21.80 -7.63 -23.39
C ASP A 136 -20.92 -7.48 -22.14
N SER A 137 -19.66 -7.12 -22.37
CA SER A 137 -18.68 -6.97 -21.31
C SER A 137 -18.81 -5.54 -20.82
N THR A 138 -19.41 -5.37 -19.64
CA THR A 138 -19.58 -4.04 -19.06
C THR A 138 -18.22 -3.54 -18.55
N LEU A 139 -17.72 -2.46 -19.16
CA LEU A 139 -16.51 -1.79 -18.68
C LEU A 139 -16.83 -1.00 -17.41
N ILE A 140 -16.09 -1.26 -16.34
CA ILE A 140 -16.21 -0.54 -15.07
C ILE A 140 -15.00 0.36 -14.89
N VAL A 141 -15.23 1.65 -14.68
CA VAL A 141 -14.21 2.56 -14.16
C VAL A 141 -14.26 2.51 -12.64
N ALA A 142 -13.11 2.47 -11.98
CA ALA A 142 -13.03 2.43 -10.52
C ALA A 142 -11.91 3.31 -10.01
N ASP A 143 -12.09 3.83 -8.81
CA ASP A 143 -11.11 4.63 -8.08
C ASP A 143 -11.10 4.23 -6.60
N LEU A 144 -9.92 4.34 -5.97
CA LEU A 144 -9.68 3.95 -4.59
C LEU A 144 -9.04 5.09 -3.82
N GLU A 145 -9.64 5.46 -2.69
CA GLU A 145 -8.97 6.32 -1.72
C GLU A 145 -8.30 5.46 -0.66
N THR A 146 -7.09 5.83 -0.26
CA THR A 146 -6.29 5.10 0.73
C THR A 146 -5.80 6.04 1.83
N THR A 147 -5.44 5.45 2.97
CA THR A 147 -4.77 6.17 4.08
C THR A 147 -3.38 6.72 3.73
N GLY A 148 -2.83 6.37 2.55
CA GLY A 148 -1.50 6.80 2.10
C GLY A 148 -1.00 6.04 0.87
N PHE A 149 0.24 6.32 0.46
CA PHE A 149 0.85 5.78 -0.76
C PHE A 149 1.67 4.48 -0.54
N SER A 150 1.72 3.98 0.69
CA SER A 150 2.45 2.75 1.04
C SER A 150 1.66 1.50 0.64
N THR A 151 2.34 0.38 0.41
CA THR A 151 1.72 -0.95 0.27
C THR A 151 1.03 -1.44 1.54
N SER A 152 1.30 -0.80 2.68
CA SER A 152 0.64 -1.04 3.97
C SER A 152 -0.58 -0.14 4.21
N SER A 153 -0.99 0.68 3.23
CA SER A 153 -2.09 1.63 3.41
C SER A 153 -3.43 0.93 3.24
N SER A 154 -4.35 1.16 4.16
CA SER A 154 -5.72 0.65 4.05
C SER A 154 -6.53 1.47 3.03
N ILE A 155 -7.38 0.78 2.27
CA ILE A 155 -8.43 1.40 1.44
C ILE A 155 -9.49 1.98 2.37
N ILE A 156 -9.88 3.23 2.12
CA ILE A 156 -10.88 3.97 2.90
C ILE A 156 -12.12 4.34 2.10
N GLN A 157 -12.05 4.28 0.77
CA GLN A 157 -13.19 4.46 -0.11
C GLN A 157 -12.98 3.67 -1.40
N ILE A 158 -14.07 3.12 -1.91
CA ILE A 158 -14.13 2.47 -3.23
C ILE A 158 -15.25 3.13 -4.00
N ALA A 159 -14.92 3.67 -5.17
CA ALA A 159 -15.89 4.15 -6.14
C ALA A 159 -15.77 3.36 -7.43
N ALA A 160 -16.88 3.03 -8.05
CA ALA A 160 -16.92 2.36 -9.35
C ALA A 160 -18.16 2.77 -10.14
N ALA A 161 -18.07 2.86 -11.46
CA ALA A 161 -19.20 3.15 -12.33
C ALA A 161 -19.04 2.39 -13.66
N PRO A 162 -20.11 1.86 -14.25
CA PRO A 162 -20.05 1.38 -15.62
C PRO A 162 -19.79 2.55 -16.58
N LEU A 163 -18.97 2.33 -17.60
CA LEU A 163 -18.55 3.36 -18.56
C LEU A 163 -19.72 3.93 -19.38
N HIS A 164 -20.79 3.16 -19.53
CA HIS A 164 -21.97 3.50 -20.34
C HIS A 164 -23.27 3.54 -19.52
N SER A 165 -23.17 3.77 -18.20
CA SER A 165 -24.31 3.89 -17.30
C SER A 165 -24.13 5.09 -16.38
N ASP A 166 -25.24 5.70 -15.96
CA ASP A 166 -25.26 6.72 -14.91
C ASP A 166 -25.24 6.12 -13.50
N GLU A 167 -25.29 4.80 -13.39
CA GLU A 167 -25.16 4.10 -12.12
C GLU A 167 -23.74 4.26 -11.55
N SER A 168 -23.65 4.52 -10.25
CA SER A 168 -22.38 4.56 -9.55
C SER A 168 -22.47 3.81 -8.22
N PHE A 169 -21.39 3.11 -7.91
CA PHE A 169 -21.11 2.51 -6.63
C PHE A 169 -20.13 3.42 -5.90
N ASN A 170 -20.45 3.82 -4.68
CA ASN A 170 -19.55 4.56 -3.82
C ASN A 170 -19.72 4.09 -2.38
N ARG A 171 -18.63 3.59 -1.79
CA ARG A 171 -18.66 3.08 -0.43
C ARG A 171 -17.40 3.47 0.32
N PHE A 172 -17.61 4.04 1.51
CA PHE A 172 -16.54 4.21 2.49
C PHE A 172 -16.27 2.89 3.20
N VAL A 173 -14.98 2.59 3.36
CA VAL A 173 -14.47 1.41 4.05
C VAL A 173 -13.74 1.92 5.28
N GLN A 174 -14.06 1.37 6.44
CA GLN A 174 -13.30 1.68 7.64
C GLN A 174 -11.92 1.02 7.50
N PRO A 175 -10.81 1.79 7.59
CA PRO A 175 -9.49 1.23 7.40
C PRO A 175 -9.25 0.09 8.40
N SER A 176 -8.67 -1.00 7.91
CA SER A 176 -8.44 -2.19 8.71
C SER A 176 -7.47 -1.89 9.85
N ASN A 177 -7.95 -1.95 11.09
CA ASN A 177 -7.06 -1.99 12.23
C ASN A 177 -6.45 -3.38 12.35
N ASP A 178 -5.14 -3.40 12.59
CA ASP A 178 -4.45 -4.63 12.97
C ASP A 178 -5.00 -5.09 14.32
N THR A 179 -5.91 -6.07 14.27
CA THR A 179 -6.56 -6.63 15.46
C THR A 179 -5.54 -7.20 16.43
N VAL A 180 -4.37 -7.64 15.97
CA VAL A 180 -3.29 -8.10 16.86
C VAL A 180 -2.76 -6.96 17.72
N LYS A 181 -2.54 -5.77 17.15
CA LYS A 181 -2.12 -4.60 17.94
C LYS A 181 -3.17 -4.19 18.95
N LEU A 182 -4.44 -4.31 18.57
CA LEU A 182 -5.54 -4.03 19.47
C LEU A 182 -5.61 -5.03 20.64
N PHE A 183 -5.52 -6.33 20.36
CA PHE A 183 -5.49 -7.36 21.40
C PHE A 183 -4.29 -7.21 22.33
N LYS A 184 -3.12 -6.82 21.82
CA LYS A 184 -1.95 -6.48 22.64
C LYS A 184 -2.18 -5.30 23.59
N LYS A 185 -2.95 -4.30 23.14
CA LYS A 185 -3.27 -3.12 23.96
C LYS A 185 -4.28 -3.45 25.05
N VAL A 186 -5.35 -4.18 24.71
CA VAL A 186 -6.46 -4.48 25.63
C VAL A 186 -6.12 -5.65 26.57
N TYR A 187 -5.36 -6.63 26.10
CA TYR A 187 -4.97 -7.82 26.83
C TYR A 187 -3.45 -8.05 26.71
N PRO A 188 -2.61 -7.28 27.41
CA PRO A 188 -1.15 -7.32 27.26
C PRO A 188 -0.49 -8.61 27.78
N ASP A 189 -1.16 -9.34 28.68
CA ASP A 189 -0.58 -10.50 29.37
C ASP A 189 -0.90 -11.85 28.68
N GLN A 190 -1.19 -11.84 27.38
CA GLN A 190 -1.47 -13.08 26.64
C GLN A 190 -0.18 -13.80 26.23
N GLN A 191 -0.19 -15.12 26.36
CA GLN A 191 0.93 -15.98 25.97
C GLN A 191 1.17 -16.00 24.45
N SER A 192 0.11 -15.81 23.66
CA SER A 192 0.16 -15.73 22.21
C SER A 192 -0.96 -14.84 21.68
N TYR A 193 -0.69 -14.18 20.55
CA TYR A 193 -1.65 -13.35 19.82
C TYR A 193 -1.99 -13.90 18.44
N LYS A 194 -1.62 -15.16 18.16
CA LYS A 194 -2.12 -15.83 16.96
C LYS A 194 -3.62 -16.01 17.08
N LEU A 195 -4.35 -15.84 15.97
CA LEU A 195 -5.81 -15.89 15.96
C LEU A 195 -6.36 -17.16 16.63
N GLN A 196 -5.81 -18.33 16.30
CA GLN A 196 -6.20 -19.61 16.90
C GLN A 196 -6.00 -19.65 18.43
N ASP A 197 -4.89 -19.08 18.92
CA ASP A 197 -4.59 -19.09 20.35
C ASP A 197 -5.48 -18.10 21.11
N LEU A 198 -5.78 -16.95 20.50
CA LEU A 198 -6.77 -16.01 21.02
C LEU A 198 -8.16 -16.65 21.09
N VAL A 199 -8.58 -17.37 20.05
CA VAL A 199 -9.85 -18.12 20.06
C VAL A 199 -9.85 -19.18 21.17
N LYS A 200 -8.79 -19.98 21.30
CA LYS A 200 -8.71 -20.97 22.40
C LYS A 200 -8.80 -20.32 23.78
N SER A 201 -8.12 -19.20 24.00
CA SER A 201 -8.10 -18.51 25.29
C SER A 201 -9.42 -17.79 25.59
N PHE A 202 -10.11 -17.28 24.58
CA PHE A 202 -11.23 -16.35 24.77
C PHE A 202 -12.60 -16.86 24.31
N ALA A 203 -12.63 -17.88 23.47
CA ALA A 203 -13.82 -18.51 22.90
C ALA A 203 -13.56 -20.02 22.66
N PRO A 204 -13.30 -20.81 23.71
CA PRO A 204 -12.91 -22.22 23.59
C PRO A 204 -13.96 -23.10 22.90
N ASP A 205 -15.23 -22.69 22.95
CA ASP A 205 -16.36 -23.37 22.31
C ASP A 205 -16.46 -23.07 20.80
N PHE A 206 -15.67 -22.12 20.29
CA PHE A 206 -15.65 -21.78 18.88
C PHE A 206 -14.66 -22.67 18.15
N GLU A 207 -15.14 -23.38 17.12
CA GLU A 207 -14.31 -24.30 16.35
C GLU A 207 -13.13 -23.55 15.71
N SER A 208 -11.91 -24.06 15.89
CA SER A 208 -10.67 -23.44 15.39
C SER A 208 -9.88 -24.33 14.43
N SER A 209 -10.45 -25.48 14.05
CA SER A 209 -9.84 -26.54 13.23
C SER A 209 -9.58 -26.12 11.77
N ASN A 210 -10.29 -25.11 11.27
CA ASN A 210 -10.24 -24.65 9.88
C ASN A 210 -9.65 -23.24 9.70
N ALA A 211 -8.70 -22.88 10.56
CA ALA A 211 -7.87 -21.70 10.31
C ALA A 211 -7.10 -21.89 8.99
N HIS A 212 -6.88 -20.80 8.22
CA HIS A 212 -6.45 -20.76 6.81
C HIS A 212 -7.59 -20.67 5.77
N ASN A 213 -8.85 -20.72 6.20
CA ASN A 213 -9.99 -20.30 5.40
C ASN A 213 -10.39 -18.87 5.78
N ALA A 214 -10.39 -17.94 4.82
CA ALA A 214 -10.65 -16.52 5.08
C ALA A 214 -12.04 -16.23 5.68
N GLU A 215 -13.09 -16.98 5.28
CA GLU A 215 -14.44 -16.82 5.84
C GLU A 215 -14.47 -17.26 7.31
N HIS A 216 -13.75 -18.34 7.61
CA HIS A 216 -13.61 -18.86 8.96
C HIS A 216 -12.76 -17.93 9.85
N ASP A 217 -11.66 -17.38 9.31
CA ASP A 217 -10.81 -16.40 9.99
C ASP A 217 -11.58 -15.12 10.34
N VAL A 218 -12.44 -14.63 9.43
CA VAL A 218 -13.34 -13.49 9.69
C VAL A 218 -14.38 -13.83 10.75
N SER A 219 -14.92 -15.06 10.74
CA SER A 219 -15.90 -15.50 11.74
C SER A 219 -15.29 -15.59 13.14
N MET A 220 -14.07 -16.12 13.25
CA MET A 220 -13.28 -16.14 14.48
C MET A 220 -12.99 -14.71 14.98
N LEU A 221 -12.52 -13.82 14.11
CA LEU A 221 -12.27 -12.41 14.45
C LEU A 221 -13.54 -11.69 14.91
N LYS A 222 -14.66 -11.89 14.21
CA LYS A 222 -15.96 -11.30 14.57
C LYS A 222 -16.40 -11.76 15.95
N ASN A 223 -16.29 -13.06 16.24
CA ASN A 223 -16.64 -13.60 17.56
C ASN A 223 -15.79 -12.95 18.67
N LEU A 224 -14.47 -12.93 18.48
CA LEU A 224 -13.53 -12.34 19.44
C LEU A 224 -13.78 -10.86 19.72
N VAL A 225 -14.12 -10.09 18.68
CA VAL A 225 -14.40 -8.65 18.80
C VAL A 225 -15.76 -8.38 19.45
N THR A 226 -16.79 -9.14 19.09
CA THR A 226 -18.18 -8.86 19.51
C THR A 226 -18.47 -9.32 20.93
N ASN A 227 -17.83 -10.41 21.38
CA ASN A 227 -18.14 -11.04 22.66
C ASN A 227 -17.23 -10.60 23.81
N LYS A 228 -16.39 -9.58 23.61
CA LYS A 228 -15.44 -9.12 24.64
C LYS A 228 -15.70 -7.67 25.06
N PRO A 229 -15.75 -7.40 26.37
CA PRO A 229 -15.94 -6.05 26.88
C PRO A 229 -14.77 -5.16 26.44
N ASN A 230 -15.07 -3.90 26.14
CA ASN A 230 -14.13 -2.84 25.76
C ASN A 230 -13.41 -3.03 24.40
N MET A 231 -13.65 -4.14 23.68
CA MET A 231 -13.04 -4.38 22.36
C MET A 231 -13.65 -3.50 21.28
N GLU A 232 -14.97 -3.30 21.28
CA GLU A 232 -15.64 -2.42 20.32
C GLU A 232 -15.25 -0.95 20.53
N GLU A 233 -15.16 -0.51 21.79
CA GLU A 233 -14.72 0.84 22.16
C GLU A 233 -13.23 1.04 21.80
N SER A 234 -12.37 0.07 22.13
CA SER A 234 -10.94 0.15 21.79
C SER A 234 -10.70 0.05 20.27
N LEU A 235 -11.56 -0.64 19.51
CA LEU A 235 -11.56 -0.61 18.05
C LEU A 235 -11.87 0.80 17.54
N ARG A 236 -12.91 1.44 18.08
CA ARG A 236 -13.27 2.83 17.73
C ARG A 236 -12.12 3.79 18.03
N ASP A 237 -11.45 3.62 19.17
CA ASP A 237 -10.27 4.41 19.55
C ASP A 237 -9.03 4.17 18.67
N ALA A 238 -8.90 2.97 18.09
CA ALA A 238 -7.78 2.63 17.23
C ALA A 238 -8.01 3.03 15.77
N VAL A 239 -9.26 3.28 15.36
CA VAL A 239 -9.59 3.76 14.02
C VAL A 239 -9.57 5.30 14.04
N PHE A 240 -8.84 5.91 13.10
CA PHE A 240 -8.86 7.35 12.84
C PHE A 240 -10.21 7.81 12.24
N SER A 241 -11.31 7.69 12.99
CA SER A 241 -12.62 8.20 12.58
C SER A 241 -12.65 9.73 12.65
N THR A 242 -13.61 10.36 11.97
CA THR A 242 -13.82 11.81 12.03
C THR A 242 -14.06 12.26 13.48
N GLU A 243 -14.85 11.52 14.25
CA GLU A 243 -15.11 11.77 15.66
C GLU A 243 -13.84 11.65 16.50
N TYR A 244 -12.97 10.67 16.22
CA TYR A 244 -11.67 10.54 16.87
C TYR A 244 -10.77 11.75 16.60
N VAL A 245 -10.71 12.21 15.34
CA VAL A 245 -9.92 13.40 14.96
C VAL A 245 -10.44 14.63 15.69
N ILE A 246 -11.77 14.81 15.79
CA ILE A 246 -12.40 15.90 16.54
C ILE A 246 -12.02 15.83 18.03
N ALA A 247 -12.23 14.67 18.67
CA ALA A 247 -11.93 14.48 20.09
C ALA A 247 -10.42 14.64 20.40
N ASN A 248 -9.54 14.21 19.50
CA ASN A 248 -8.11 14.36 19.66
C ASN A 248 -7.66 15.82 19.48
N ASN A 249 -8.27 16.57 18.56
CA ASN A 249 -8.03 18.01 18.41
C ASN A 249 -8.49 18.80 19.65
N GLU A 250 -9.64 18.44 20.24
CA GLU A 250 -10.11 19.02 21.50
C GLU A 250 -9.14 18.74 22.65
N LYS A 251 -8.68 17.48 22.81
CA LYS A 251 -7.66 17.12 23.81
C LYS A 251 -6.36 17.89 23.63
N LEU A 252 -5.91 18.09 22.37
CA LEU A 252 -4.71 18.86 22.07
C LEU A 252 -4.88 20.35 22.38
N SER A 253 -6.06 20.91 22.05
CA SER A 253 -6.44 22.28 22.39
C SER A 253 -6.45 22.51 23.91
N ASN A 254 -7.10 21.61 24.66
CA ASN A 254 -7.16 21.64 26.12
C ASN A 254 -5.76 21.54 26.74
N LYS A 255 -4.94 20.61 26.25
CA LYS A 255 -3.55 20.47 26.69
C LYS A 255 -2.77 21.77 26.51
N ASN A 256 -2.84 22.38 25.33
CA ASN A 256 -2.11 23.62 25.06
C ASN A 256 -2.59 24.79 25.92
N ARG A 257 -3.89 24.84 26.22
CA ARG A 257 -4.49 25.86 27.09
C ARG A 257 -4.09 25.69 28.55
N ASN A 258 -4.09 24.45 29.05
CA ASN A 258 -4.00 24.16 30.47
C ASN A 258 -2.59 23.77 30.93
N ILE A 259 -1.69 23.32 30.05
CA ILE A 259 -0.37 22.82 30.49
C ILE A 259 0.44 23.84 31.30
N GLY A 260 0.22 25.14 31.04
CA GLY A 260 0.84 26.23 31.80
C GLY A 260 0.41 26.28 33.27
N SER A 261 -0.82 25.86 33.62
CA SER A 261 -1.31 25.87 35.01
C SER A 261 -0.60 24.83 35.89
N PHE A 262 0.01 23.81 35.28
CA PHE A 262 0.77 22.77 35.97
C PHE A 262 2.26 23.10 36.13
N THR A 263 2.72 24.26 35.67
CA THR A 263 4.16 24.62 35.67
C THR A 263 4.77 24.54 37.07
N ASP A 264 4.07 25.04 38.08
CA ASP A 264 4.56 25.03 39.46
C ASP A 264 4.61 23.61 40.03
N LEU A 265 3.59 22.79 39.75
CA LEU A 265 3.52 21.38 40.18
C LEU A 265 4.60 20.51 39.52
N ILE A 266 4.95 20.83 38.27
CA ILE A 266 6.04 20.19 37.54
C ILE A 266 7.37 20.61 38.15
N THR A 267 7.55 21.90 38.41
CA THR A 267 8.82 22.47 38.91
C THR A 267 9.10 22.03 40.35
N SER A 268 8.04 21.84 41.14
CA SER A 268 8.11 21.29 42.50
C SER A 268 8.18 19.76 42.56
N ASN A 269 8.28 19.07 41.41
CA ASN A 269 8.30 17.60 41.30
C ASN A 269 7.09 16.90 41.97
N ILE A 270 5.94 17.58 42.09
CA ILE A 270 4.71 16.96 42.59
C ILE A 270 4.06 16.11 41.50
N LEU A 271 4.11 16.61 40.25
CA LEU A 271 3.65 15.88 39.07
C LEU A 271 4.75 15.81 38.02
N THR A 272 4.85 14.68 37.34
CA THR A 272 5.72 14.58 36.16
C THR A 272 5.13 15.39 34.99
N LYS A 273 5.99 15.75 34.03
CA LYS A 273 5.56 16.38 32.77
C LYS A 273 4.54 15.53 32.01
N SER A 274 4.64 14.20 32.11
CA SER A 274 3.71 13.26 31.48
C SER A 274 2.34 13.32 32.16
N GLN A 275 2.29 13.18 33.49
CA GLN A 275 1.04 13.26 34.25
C GLN A 275 0.34 14.61 34.04
N SER A 276 1.10 15.70 34.07
CA SER A 276 0.57 17.06 33.85
C SER A 276 0.06 17.25 32.42
N SER A 277 0.75 16.69 31.42
CA SER A 277 0.29 16.70 30.02
C SER A 277 -1.02 15.94 29.83
N THR A 278 -1.19 14.82 30.54
CA THR A 278 -2.42 14.03 30.51
C THR A 278 -3.56 14.79 31.16
N LEU A 279 -3.37 15.31 32.39
CA LEU A 279 -4.41 16.07 33.10
C LEU A 279 -4.87 17.30 32.29
N ALA A 280 -3.92 18.07 31.77
CA ALA A 280 -4.21 19.22 30.92
C ALA A 280 -5.00 18.83 29.65
N ALA A 281 -4.71 17.68 29.03
CA ALA A 281 -5.44 17.20 27.87
C ALA A 281 -6.90 16.82 28.17
N TYR A 282 -7.20 16.41 29.41
CA TYR A 282 -8.56 16.14 29.89
C TYR A 282 -9.29 17.39 30.37
N GLY A 283 -8.69 18.58 30.23
CA GLY A 283 -9.31 19.85 30.60
C GLY A 283 -9.22 20.19 32.10
N LEU A 284 -8.40 19.45 32.85
CA LEU A 284 -8.03 19.79 34.23
C LEU A 284 -6.93 20.86 34.26
#